data_AF-A0A7C7QJM5-F1
#
_entry.id   AF-A0A7C7QJM5-F1
#
_cell.length_a   1.000
_cell.length_b   1.000
_cell.length_c   1.000
_cell.angle_alpha   90.00
_cell.angle_beta   90.00
_cell.angle_gamma   90.00
#
_symmetry.space_group_name_H-M   'P 1'
#
loop_
_entity.id
_entity.type
_entity.pdbx_description
1 polymer ?
#
loop_
_entity_poly.entity_id
_entity_poly.type
_entity_poly.pdbx_seq_one_letter_code
_entity_poly.pdbx_strand_id
1 'polypeptide(L)'
;MGSTDAGIRVELEDLLFCTCMGVTEEEGVICENLEELLNLFFKYGFIEEDREGKISILVVGNVVTLKGISCLAADDVVFFLEEARDREVSDLEILHAVASSEGWKKDLHPDERRSHT
;
A
#
# COMPACT_ATOMS: atom_id res chain seq x y z
N MET A 1 11.81 19.03 19.37
CA MET A 1 11.49 20.12 18.42
C MET A 1 10.34 19.58 17.57
N GLY A 2 9.14 20.12 17.76
CA GLY A 2 7.94 19.64 17.09
C GLY A 2 7.83 20.27 15.70
N SER A 3 7.74 19.42 14.67
CA SER A 3 7.37 19.82 13.31
C SER A 3 5.84 19.91 13.26
N THR A 4 5.35 21.05 12.78
CA THR A 4 3.93 21.44 12.70
C THR A 4 3.21 20.79 11.51
N ASP A 5 2.02 20.25 11.77
CA ASP A 5 0.94 19.66 10.92
C ASP A 5 1.00 19.76 9.40
N ALA A 6 1.23 20.93 8.80
CA ALA A 6 1.36 21.07 7.34
C ALA A 6 2.67 20.48 6.77
N GLY A 7 3.62 20.19 7.66
CA GLY A 7 4.97 19.76 7.31
C GLY A 7 5.03 18.38 6.66
N ILE A 8 4.20 17.41 7.08
CA ILE A 8 4.29 16.05 6.54
C ILE A 8 3.89 16.01 5.06
N ARG A 9 2.81 16.71 4.68
CA ARG A 9 2.40 16.75 3.27
C ARG A 9 3.46 17.44 2.41
N VAL A 10 3.97 18.58 2.86
CA VAL A 10 5.06 19.30 2.17
C VAL A 10 6.32 18.44 2.07
N GLU A 11 6.67 17.70 3.14
CA GLU A 11 7.80 16.77 3.15
C GLU A 11 7.60 15.62 2.14
N LEU A 12 6.37 15.13 1.98
CA LEU A 12 6.04 14.10 0.98
C LEU A 12 6.11 14.66 -0.46
N GLU A 13 5.60 15.87 -0.69
CA GLU A 13 5.71 16.56 -1.97
C GLU A 13 7.19 16.80 -2.33
N ASP A 14 7.97 17.37 -1.41
CA ASP A 14 9.42 17.57 -1.55
C ASP A 14 10.16 16.26 -1.89
N LEU A 15 9.78 15.16 -1.23
CA LEU A 15 10.33 13.84 -1.53
C LEU A 15 9.97 13.40 -2.95
N LEU A 16 8.72 13.57 -3.39
CA LEU A 16 8.26 13.21 -4.73
C LEU A 16 8.96 14.02 -5.83
N PHE A 17 9.20 15.32 -5.60
CA PHE A 17 9.98 16.17 -6.49
C PHE A 17 11.44 15.70 -6.66
N CYS A 18 11.97 14.95 -5.68
CA CYS A 18 13.30 14.35 -5.76
C CYS A 18 13.32 12.98 -6.47
N THR A 19 12.18 12.46 -6.95
CA THR A 19 12.10 11.18 -7.66
C THR A 19 12.14 11.35 -9.18
N CYS A 20 12.13 10.24 -9.92
CA CYS A 20 11.94 10.26 -11.37
C CYS A 20 10.62 10.98 -11.75
N MET A 21 9.56 10.81 -10.96
CA MET A 21 8.27 11.49 -11.19
C MET A 21 8.43 13.02 -11.11
N GLY A 22 9.23 13.50 -10.15
CA GLY A 22 9.58 14.92 -10.01
C GLY A 22 10.31 15.53 -11.21
N VAL A 23 10.97 14.70 -12.02
CA VAL A 23 11.67 15.13 -13.24
C VAL A 23 10.79 15.04 -14.48
N THR A 24 9.83 14.11 -14.51
CA THR A 24 9.05 13.79 -15.72
C THR A 24 7.65 14.37 -15.74
N GLU A 25 7.06 14.64 -14.58
CA GLU A 25 5.67 15.10 -14.46
C GLU A 25 5.57 16.58 -14.08
N GLU A 26 4.42 17.19 -14.37
CA GLU A 26 4.10 18.54 -13.89
C GLU A 26 3.75 18.54 -12.40
N GLU A 27 4.02 19.66 -11.72
CA GLU A 27 3.72 19.85 -10.29
C GLU A 27 2.27 19.48 -9.92
N GLY A 28 1.30 19.88 -10.76
CA GLY A 28 -0.11 19.55 -10.55
C GLY A 28 -0.38 18.04 -10.52
N VAL A 29 0.27 17.28 -11.41
CA VAL A 29 0.14 15.82 -11.48
C VAL A 29 0.73 15.15 -10.24
N ILE A 30 1.84 15.66 -9.73
CA ILE A 30 2.48 15.14 -8.52
C ILE A 30 1.57 15.36 -7.30
N CYS A 31 1.01 16.55 -7.16
CA CYS A 31 0.10 16.89 -6.07
C CYS A 31 -1.20 16.08 -6.13
N GLU A 32 -1.78 15.89 -7.32
CA GLU A 32 -2.96 15.03 -7.54
C GLU A 32 -2.67 13.57 -7.18
N ASN A 33 -1.56 13.01 -7.67
CA ASN A 33 -1.17 11.63 -7.35
C ASN A 33 -0.93 11.42 -5.86
N LEU A 34 -0.31 12.38 -5.16
CA LEU A 34 -0.13 12.30 -3.72
C LEU A 34 -1.47 12.30 -2.98
N GLU A 35 -2.38 13.17 -3.37
CA GLU A 35 -3.73 13.23 -2.79
C GLU A 35 -4.49 11.91 -2.99
N GLU A 36 -4.44 11.32 -4.18
CA GLU A 36 -5.04 10.02 -4.46
C GLU A 36 -4.44 8.89 -3.61
N LEU A 37 -3.11 8.87 -3.46
CA LEU A 37 -2.41 7.89 -2.64
C LEU A 37 -2.75 8.02 -1.14
N LEU A 38 -2.78 9.25 -0.62
CA LEU A 38 -3.16 9.50 0.77
C LEU A 38 -4.60 9.04 1.02
N ASN A 39 -5.53 9.41 0.14
CA ASN A 39 -6.93 8.97 0.22
C ASN A 39 -7.05 7.44 0.20
N LEU A 40 -6.25 6.76 -0.62
CA LEU A 40 -6.18 5.31 -0.64
C LEU A 40 -5.68 4.74 0.70
N PHE A 41 -4.60 5.29 1.25
CA PHE A 41 -4.05 4.83 2.53
C PHE A 41 -4.96 5.08 3.72
N PHE A 42 -5.73 6.18 3.72
CA PHE A 42 -6.79 6.42 4.70
C PHE A 42 -7.92 5.40 4.55
N LYS A 43 -8.41 5.19 3.33
CA LYS A 43 -9.51 4.25 3.03
C LYS A 43 -9.22 2.84 3.53
N TYR A 44 -7.98 2.37 3.36
CA TYR A 44 -7.55 1.04 3.76
C TYR A 44 -7.00 0.97 5.20
N GLY A 45 -7.05 2.06 5.96
CA GLY A 45 -6.61 2.08 7.36
C GLY A 45 -5.11 1.82 7.53
N PHE A 46 -4.28 2.22 6.57
CA PHE A 46 -2.81 2.18 6.73
C PHE A 46 -2.29 3.39 7.48
N ILE A 47 -2.97 4.53 7.32
CA ILE A 47 -2.69 5.78 8.02
C ILE A 47 -4.00 6.35 8.58
N GLU A 48 -3.89 7.23 9.57
CA GLU A 48 -4.98 8.02 10.11
C GLU A 48 -4.58 9.49 10.23
N GLU A 49 -5.57 10.38 10.17
CA GLU A 49 -5.40 11.81 10.39
C GLU A 49 -6.18 12.21 11.65
N ASP A 50 -5.51 12.86 12.59
CA ASP A 50 -6.16 13.35 13.80
C ASP A 50 -6.90 14.69 13.56
N ARG A 51 -7.51 15.25 14.61
CA ARG A 51 -8.28 16.50 14.52
C ARG A 51 -7.42 17.74 14.23
N GLU A 52 -6.10 17.63 14.38
CA GLU A 52 -5.14 18.70 14.12
C GLU A 52 -4.58 18.60 12.69
N GLY A 53 -4.95 17.54 11.94
CA GLY A 53 -4.48 17.30 10.57
C GLY A 53 -3.19 16.47 10.53
N LYS A 54 -2.82 15.84 11.65
CA LYS A 54 -1.58 15.08 11.74
C LYS A 54 -1.76 13.67 11.24
N ILE A 55 -0.98 13.32 10.21
CA ILE A 55 -0.94 11.97 9.67
C ILE A 55 -0.07 11.07 10.57
N SER A 56 -0.60 9.91 10.93
CA SER A 56 0.14 8.86 11.64
C SER A 56 -0.07 7.49 10.99
N ILE A 57 0.90 6.59 11.16
CA ILE A 57 0.89 5.25 10.56
C ILE A 57 0.23 4.27 11.54
N LEU A 58 -0.80 3.57 11.07
CA LEU A 58 -1.50 2.54 11.84
C LEU A 58 -0.70 1.22 11.89
N VAL A 59 -1.14 0.28 12.74
CA VAL A 59 -0.44 -1.01 12.92
C VAL A 59 -0.29 -1.76 11.59
N VAL A 60 -1.36 -1.80 10.78
CA VAL A 60 -1.32 -2.44 9.46
C VAL A 60 -0.32 -1.74 8.55
N GLY A 61 -0.34 -0.41 8.48
CA GLY A 61 0.63 0.37 7.69
C GLY A 61 2.08 0.06 8.07
N ASN A 62 2.39 -0.06 9.36
CA ASN A 62 3.72 -0.45 9.82
C ASN A 62 4.11 -1.87 9.36
N VAL A 63 3.19 -2.83 9.42
CA VAL A 63 3.44 -4.19 8.93
C VAL A 63 3.73 -4.18 7.43
N VAL A 64 2.95 -3.45 6.65
CA VAL A 64 3.12 -3.32 5.19
C VAL A 64 4.52 -2.80 4.86
N THR A 65 4.90 -1.68 5.45
CA THR A 65 6.21 -1.06 5.22
C THR A 65 7.37 -1.95 5.66
N LEU A 66 7.29 -2.56 6.85
CA LEU A 66 8.39 -3.36 7.41
C LEU A 66 8.55 -4.72 6.74
N LYS A 67 7.47 -5.30 6.23
CA LYS A 67 7.49 -6.61 5.57
C LYS A 67 7.67 -6.52 4.06
N GLY A 68 7.60 -5.32 3.49
CA GLY A 68 7.75 -5.12 2.04
C GLY A 68 6.64 -5.80 1.25
N ILE A 69 5.43 -5.90 1.83
CA ILE A 69 4.25 -6.40 1.12
C ILE A 69 3.54 -5.21 0.46
N SER A 70 2.83 -5.46 -0.65
CA SER A 70 2.04 -4.40 -1.27
C SER A 70 0.82 -4.06 -0.41
N CYS A 71 0.35 -2.81 -0.50
CA CYS A 71 -0.88 -2.37 0.16
C CYS A 71 -2.10 -3.24 -0.23
N LEU A 72 -2.18 -3.64 -1.51
CA LEU A 72 -3.25 -4.50 -2.02
C LEU A 72 -3.17 -5.92 -1.44
N ALA A 73 -1.97 -6.52 -1.37
CA ALA A 73 -1.80 -7.83 -0.74
C ALA A 73 -2.11 -7.78 0.76
N ALA A 74 -1.82 -6.66 1.43
CA ALA A 74 -2.18 -6.46 2.82
C ALA A 74 -3.69 -6.35 3.02
N ASP A 75 -4.40 -5.66 2.13
CA ASP A 75 -5.87 -5.59 2.12
C ASP A 75 -6.50 -6.98 1.96
N ASP A 76 -6.02 -7.77 0.98
CA ASP A 76 -6.46 -9.16 0.78
C ASP A 76 -6.29 -10.01 2.06
N VAL A 77 -5.15 -9.88 2.73
CA VAL A 77 -4.85 -10.62 3.97
C VAL A 77 -5.70 -10.12 5.14
N VAL A 78 -5.89 -8.81 5.28
CA VAL A 78 -6.76 -8.23 6.32
C VAL A 78 -8.19 -8.72 6.14
N PHE A 79 -8.73 -8.67 4.92
CA PHE A 79 -10.06 -9.17 4.60
C PHE A 79 -10.21 -10.66 4.97
N PHE A 80 -9.23 -11.50 4.58
CA PHE A 80 -9.22 -12.90 4.97
C PHE A 80 -9.22 -13.10 6.49
N LEU A 81 -8.40 -12.34 7.22
CA LEU A 81 -8.32 -12.42 8.69
C LEU A 81 -9.62 -11.98 9.37
N GLU A 82 -10.32 -10.99 8.81
CA GLU A 82 -11.64 -10.56 9.29
C GLU A 82 -12.71 -11.63 9.07
N GLU A 83 -12.76 -12.26 7.88
CA GLU A 83 -13.67 -13.38 7.59
C GLU A 83 -13.36 -14.62 8.45
N ALA A 84 -12.08 -14.83 8.76
CA ALA A 84 -11.59 -15.92 9.58
C ALA A 84 -11.83 -15.72 11.08
N ARG A 85 -12.07 -14.49 11.54
CA ARG A 85 -11.99 -14.09 12.96
C ARG A 85 -12.80 -14.97 13.91
N ASP A 86 -14.01 -15.35 13.48
CA ASP A 86 -14.98 -16.04 14.32
C ASP A 86 -15.11 -17.54 13.97
N ARG A 87 -14.15 -18.10 13.21
CA ARG A 87 -14.15 -19.51 12.80
C ARG A 87 -12.77 -20.14 12.85
N GLU A 88 -12.76 -21.47 12.88
CA GLU A 88 -11.53 -22.21 12.66
C GLU A 88 -11.14 -22.12 11.17
N VAL A 89 -9.83 -21.99 10.94
CA VAL A 89 -9.23 -21.86 9.61
C VAL A 89 -8.22 -22.98 9.45
N SER A 90 -8.33 -23.72 8.36
CA SER A 90 -7.37 -24.76 8.03
C SER A 90 -6.07 -24.19 7.46
N ASP A 91 -4.97 -24.92 7.62
CA ASP A 91 -3.69 -24.57 7.01
C ASP A 91 -3.80 -24.35 5.49
N LEU A 92 -4.67 -25.11 4.82
CA LEU A 92 -4.91 -24.99 3.38
C LEU A 92 -5.55 -23.64 3.02
N GLU A 93 -6.49 -23.15 3.82
CA GLU A 93 -7.12 -21.85 3.61
C GLU A 93 -6.12 -20.71 3.83
N ILE A 94 -5.26 -20.81 4.85
CA ILE A 94 -4.19 -19.84 5.10
C ILE A 94 -3.23 -19.79 3.89
N LEU A 95 -2.77 -20.96 3.44
CA LEU A 95 -1.87 -21.05 2.27
C LEU A 95 -2.55 -20.51 1.01
N HIS A 96 -3.83 -20.81 0.80
CA HIS A 96 -4.59 -20.30 -0.33
C HIS A 96 -4.72 -18.77 -0.28
N ALA A 97 -5.02 -18.19 0.88
CA ALA A 97 -5.15 -16.74 1.05
C ALA A 97 -3.83 -16.02 0.74
N VAL A 98 -2.70 -16.53 1.25
CA VAL A 98 -1.37 -15.97 0.96
C VAL A 98 -1.05 -16.11 -0.53
N ALA A 99 -1.28 -17.28 -1.13
CA ALA A 99 -0.97 -17.53 -2.53
C ALA A 99 -1.85 -16.76 -3.53
N SER A 100 -3.07 -16.42 -3.13
CA SER A 100 -4.03 -15.68 -3.97
C SER A 100 -3.91 -14.16 -3.86
N SER A 101 -3.13 -13.67 -2.87
CA SER A 101 -2.88 -12.24 -2.70
C SER A 101 -2.14 -11.66 -3.90
N GLU A 102 -2.45 -10.41 -4.25
CA GLU A 102 -1.90 -9.72 -5.44
C GLU A 102 -0.37 -9.79 -5.55
N GLY A 103 0.36 -9.93 -4.44
CA GLY A 103 1.81 -10.06 -4.41
C GLY A 103 2.35 -11.23 -5.26
N TRP A 104 1.57 -12.29 -5.47
CA TRP A 104 2.01 -13.49 -6.22
C TRP A 104 1.24 -13.72 -7.53
N LYS A 105 0.19 -12.93 -7.80
CA LYS A 105 -0.60 -13.05 -9.05
C LYS A 105 0.18 -12.66 -10.31
N LYS A 106 1.38 -12.06 -10.21
CA LYS A 106 2.14 -11.57 -11.37
C LYS A 106 3.33 -12.40 -11.86
N ASP A 107 3.66 -13.53 -11.24
CA ASP A 107 4.83 -14.32 -11.68
C ASP A 107 4.54 -15.74 -12.21
N LEU A 108 3.26 -16.10 -12.41
CA LEU A 108 2.89 -17.33 -13.12
C LEU A 108 2.52 -17.05 -14.59
N HIS A 109 3.49 -16.52 -15.36
CA HIS A 109 3.62 -16.93 -16.77
C HIS A 109 5.04 -16.76 -17.33
N PRO A 110 5.95 -17.72 -17.14
CA PRO A 110 7.19 -17.81 -17.92
C PRO A 110 7.04 -18.52 -19.28
N ASP A 111 5.90 -19.14 -19.58
CA ASP A 111 5.84 -20.19 -20.65
C ASP A 111 5.23 -19.79 -22.00
N GLU A 112 5.16 -18.50 -22.35
CA GLU A 112 4.71 -18.09 -23.71
C GLU A 112 5.78 -17.39 -24.56
N ARG A 113 7.06 -17.55 -24.21
CA ARG A 113 8.17 -17.19 -25.12
C ARG A 113 9.14 -18.34 -25.31
N ARG A 114 8.66 -19.42 -25.93
CA ARG A 114 9.38 -20.30 -26.88
C ARG A 114 8.54 -21.55 -27.16
N SER A 115 7.88 -21.59 -28.32
CA SER A 115 8.06 -22.65 -29.34
C SER A 115 6.89 -22.69 -30.33
N HIS A 116 7.25 -22.82 -31.61
CA HIS A 116 6.41 -23.07 -32.79
C HIS A 116 5.66 -21.81 -33.28
N THR A 117 6.05 -21.13 -34.36
CA THR A 117 6.60 -21.58 -35.67
C THR A 117 7.45 -20.48 -36.30
#